data_AF-A0A535YAS2-F1
#
_entry.id   AF-A0A535YAS2-F1
#
_cell.length_a   1.000
_cell.length_b   1.000
_cell.length_c   1.000
_cell.angle_alpha   90.00
_cell.angle_beta   90.00
_cell.angle_gamma   90.00
#
_symmetry.space_group_name_H-M   'P 1'
#
loop_
_entity.id
_entity.type
_entity.pdbx_description
1 polymer ?
#
loop_
_entity_poly.entity_id
_entity_poly.type
_entity_poly.pdbx_seq_one_letter_code
_entity_poly.pdbx_strand_id
1 'polypeptide(L)'
;MQTKDPEPSSDEIARSPRERVLLLAERIGERAVAHWCAELLSDAVEPDDPRRPPMTWLGGRHAAVQLGRRGFGARTQDYWPRVWAARGLLYAWDPGASGAILVALRDRAWRVREMAAKVVRHRGIVRAEPILSALLDDPVERVRVAAEAALAELARRDGSA
;
A
#
# COMPACT_ATOMS: atom_id res chain seq x y z
N MET A 1 5.62 -21.37 18.99
CA MET A 1 5.24 -20.27 19.91
C MET A 1 5.13 -19.02 19.06
N GLN A 2 3.92 -18.60 18.67
CA GLN A 2 3.74 -17.37 17.89
C GLN A 2 4.03 -16.19 18.83
N THR A 3 5.15 -15.53 18.60
CA THR A 3 5.44 -14.23 19.22
C THR A 3 4.42 -13.24 18.67
N LYS A 4 3.63 -12.63 19.55
CA LYS A 4 2.71 -11.56 19.18
C LYS A 4 3.47 -10.49 18.40
N ASP A 5 2.92 -10.03 17.28
CA ASP A 5 3.53 -8.96 16.48
C ASP A 5 3.76 -7.70 17.34
N PRO A 6 4.82 -6.93 17.07
CA PRO A 6 5.21 -5.81 17.94
C PRO A 6 4.16 -4.70 17.89
N GLU A 7 3.67 -4.28 19.06
CA GLU A 7 2.84 -3.09 19.20
C GLU A 7 3.72 -1.83 19.07
N PRO A 8 3.30 -0.79 18.30
CA PRO A 8 4.06 0.45 18.21
C PRO A 8 3.84 1.33 19.45
N SER A 9 4.89 2.03 19.90
CA SER A 9 4.75 3.06 20.93
C SER A 9 4.03 4.31 20.41
N SER A 10 3.52 5.17 21.31
CA SER A 10 2.90 6.45 20.93
C SER A 10 3.82 7.34 20.08
N ASP A 11 5.12 7.33 20.38
CA ASP A 11 6.13 8.08 19.63
C ASP A 11 6.36 7.47 18.25
N GLU A 12 6.35 6.14 18.15
CA GLU A 12 6.45 5.44 16.86
C GLU A 12 5.24 5.74 15.98
N ILE A 13 4.02 5.73 16.53
CA ILE A 13 2.78 6.08 15.82
C ILE A 13 2.83 7.51 15.25
N ALA A 14 3.56 8.42 15.91
CA ALA A 14 3.71 9.81 15.50
C ALA A 14 4.67 10.01 14.32
N ARG A 15 5.56 9.04 14.05
CA ARG A 15 6.57 9.14 12.99
C ARG A 15 5.96 9.15 11.59
N SER A 16 6.77 9.58 10.62
CA SER A 16 6.36 9.57 9.22
C SER A 16 5.98 8.15 8.75
N PRO A 17 5.13 8.00 7.72
CA PRO A 17 4.79 6.67 7.19
C PRO A 17 6.01 5.84 6.78
N ARG A 18 7.04 6.48 6.23
CA ARG A 18 8.29 5.82 5.86
C ARG A 18 8.99 5.23 7.07
N GLU A 19 9.23 6.04 8.10
CA GLU A 19 9.93 5.59 9.30
C GLU A 19 9.17 4.48 10.02
N ARG A 20 7.84 4.56 10.11
CA ARG A 20 7.03 3.50 10.74
C ARG A 20 7.15 2.17 10.00
N VAL A 21 7.07 2.19 8.67
CA VAL A 21 7.17 0.97 7.86
C VAL A 21 8.59 0.38 7.94
N LEU A 22 9.63 1.21 7.93
CA LEU A 22 11.02 0.75 8.07
C LEU A 22 11.29 0.16 9.46
N LEU A 23 10.81 0.80 10.53
CA LEU A 23 10.92 0.26 11.90
C LEU A 23 10.19 -1.07 12.05
N LEU A 24 9.03 -1.23 11.43
CA LEU A 24 8.34 -2.53 11.42
C LEU A 24 9.15 -3.57 10.63
N ALA A 25 9.69 -3.19 9.47
CA ALA A 25 10.52 -4.08 8.66
C ALA A 25 11.78 -4.54 9.41
N GLU A 26 12.38 -3.69 10.24
CA GLU A 26 13.48 -4.09 11.14
C GLU A 26 13.06 -5.15 12.17
N ARG A 27 11.79 -5.15 12.61
CA ARG A 27 11.29 -6.07 13.64
C ARG A 27 10.83 -7.41 13.10
N ILE A 28 10.13 -7.42 11.97
CA ILE A 28 9.49 -8.64 11.43
C ILE A 28 10.00 -9.04 10.05
N GLY A 29 10.91 -8.25 9.47
CA GLY A 29 11.48 -8.45 8.15
C GLY A 29 10.71 -7.71 7.04
N GLU A 30 11.45 -7.15 6.09
CA GLU A 30 10.89 -6.40 4.94
C GLU A 30 9.89 -7.24 4.14
N ARG A 31 10.23 -8.50 3.86
CA ARG A 31 9.36 -9.44 3.15
C ARG A 31 8.04 -9.71 3.88
N ALA A 32 8.07 -9.81 5.21
CA ALA A 32 6.85 -10.03 5.99
C ALA A 32 5.92 -8.82 5.93
N VAL A 33 6.48 -7.61 6.01
CA VAL A 33 5.72 -6.36 5.84
C VAL A 33 5.14 -6.26 4.42
N ALA A 34 5.92 -6.58 3.40
CA ALA A 34 5.46 -6.55 2.01
C ALA A 34 4.32 -7.56 1.77
N HIS A 35 4.44 -8.78 2.30
CA HIS A 35 3.41 -9.80 2.20
C HIS A 35 2.11 -9.37 2.90
N TRP A 36 2.22 -8.82 4.12
CA TRP A 36 1.06 -8.28 4.83
C TRP A 36 0.38 -7.14 4.06
N CYS A 37 1.15 -6.23 3.46
CA CYS A 37 0.60 -5.19 2.60
C CYS A 37 -0.11 -5.77 1.36
N ALA A 38 0.44 -6.83 0.75
CA ALA A 38 -0.19 -7.49 -0.39
C ALA A 38 -1.51 -8.19 -0.02
N GLU A 39 -1.56 -8.82 1.16
CA GLU A 39 -2.78 -9.45 1.69
C GLU A 39 -3.87 -8.42 1.98
N LEU A 40 -3.52 -7.28 2.57
CA LEU A 40 -4.47 -6.18 2.77
C LEU A 40 -5.00 -5.63 1.44
N LEU A 41 -4.14 -5.47 0.44
CA LEU A 41 -4.52 -4.98 -0.89
C LEU A 41 -5.49 -5.90 -1.64
N SER A 42 -5.40 -7.20 -1.39
CA SER A 42 -6.24 -8.23 -2.00
C SER A 42 -7.44 -8.60 -1.13
N ASP A 43 -7.68 -7.87 -0.03
CA ASP A 43 -8.69 -8.17 0.99
C ASP A 43 -8.59 -9.63 1.51
N ALA A 44 -7.38 -10.21 1.50
CA ALA A 44 -7.11 -11.57 1.98
C ALA A 44 -6.95 -11.66 3.50
N VAL A 45 -6.84 -10.51 4.17
CA VAL A 45 -6.78 -10.40 5.62
C VAL A 45 -7.55 -9.18 6.09
N GLU A 46 -8.25 -9.32 7.21
CA GLU A 46 -8.96 -8.20 7.81
C GLU A 46 -7.98 -7.17 8.42
N PRO A 47 -8.24 -5.87 8.29
CA PRO A 47 -7.40 -4.80 8.85
C PRO A 47 -7.12 -4.88 10.36
N ASP A 48 -8.01 -5.53 11.12
CA ASP A 48 -7.95 -5.70 12.58
C ASP A 48 -7.67 -7.15 13.00
N ASP A 49 -7.19 -8.00 12.08
CA ASP A 49 -6.80 -9.38 12.40
C ASP A 49 -5.72 -9.41 13.51
N PRO A 50 -5.99 -10.02 14.68
CA PRO A 50 -5.06 -10.03 15.82
C PRO A 50 -3.78 -10.82 15.56
N ARG A 51 -3.71 -11.59 14.46
CA ARG A 51 -2.52 -12.33 14.01
C ARG A 51 -1.60 -11.49 13.13
N ARG A 52 -1.95 -10.22 12.89
CA ARG A 52 -1.17 -9.28 12.08
C ARG A 52 -0.68 -8.11 12.92
N PRO A 53 0.32 -7.35 12.44
CA PRO A 53 0.74 -6.14 13.11
C PRO A 53 -0.43 -5.14 13.18
N PRO A 54 -0.49 -4.33 14.24
CA PRO A 54 -1.51 -3.29 14.36
C PRO A 54 -1.52 -2.35 13.15
N MET A 55 -2.71 -2.00 12.65
CA MET A 55 -2.87 -1.10 11.50
C MET A 55 -2.22 0.28 11.71
N THR A 56 -1.95 0.67 12.96
CA THR A 56 -1.19 1.87 13.34
C THR A 56 0.25 1.88 12.83
N TRP A 57 0.83 0.73 12.44
CA TRP A 57 2.10 0.68 11.72
C TRP A 57 2.01 1.26 10.30
N LEU A 58 0.88 1.11 9.62
CA LEU A 58 0.67 1.63 8.26
C LEU A 58 -0.05 2.99 8.27
N GLY A 59 -1.11 3.12 9.06
CA GLY A 59 -1.98 4.30 9.10
C GLY A 59 -1.70 5.33 10.22
N GLY A 60 -0.86 5.00 11.20
CA GLY A 60 -0.38 5.94 12.22
C GLY A 60 -1.52 6.48 13.08
N ARG A 61 -1.42 7.76 13.47
CA ARG A 61 -2.45 8.44 14.27
C ARG A 61 -3.85 8.33 13.64
N HIS A 62 -3.95 8.32 12.30
CA HIS A 62 -5.24 8.19 11.63
C HIS A 62 -5.86 6.80 11.86
N ALA A 63 -5.07 5.73 11.73
CA ALA A 63 -5.52 4.39 12.09
C ALA A 63 -5.90 4.28 13.58
N ALA A 64 -5.13 4.91 14.48
CA ALA A 64 -5.42 4.89 15.91
C ALA A 64 -6.78 5.51 16.23
N VAL A 65 -7.10 6.65 15.60
CA VAL A 65 -8.41 7.32 15.75
C VAL A 65 -9.53 6.47 15.16
N GLN A 66 -9.31 5.82 14.01
CA GLN A 66 -10.33 5.02 13.32
C GLN A 66 -10.68 3.73 14.07
N LEU A 67 -9.68 3.06 14.66
CA LEU A 67 -9.89 1.91 15.55
C LEU A 67 -10.78 2.28 16.75
N GLY A 68 -10.62 3.48 17.32
CA GLY A 68 -11.45 3.97 18.44
C GLY A 68 -12.89 4.34 18.09
N ARG A 69 -13.25 4.47 16.80
CA ARG A 69 -14.54 5.04 16.33
C ARG A 69 -15.50 4.02 15.70
N ARG A 70 -15.37 2.72 15.99
CA ARG A 70 -16.13 1.56 15.44
C ARG A 70 -15.46 0.81 14.27
N GLY A 71 -14.13 0.88 14.16
CA GLY A 71 -13.35 0.09 13.19
C GLY A 71 -13.43 0.62 11.76
N PHE A 72 -12.86 -0.14 10.81
CA PHE A 72 -12.73 0.28 9.40
C PHE A 72 -14.00 0.06 8.55
N GLY A 73 -15.05 -0.55 9.10
CA GLY A 73 -16.27 -0.96 8.38
C GLY A 73 -17.25 0.16 8.00
N ALA A 74 -16.94 1.43 8.31
CA ALA A 74 -17.75 2.55 7.82
C ALA A 74 -17.58 2.67 6.28
N ARG A 75 -18.67 2.44 5.54
CA ARG A 75 -18.72 2.29 4.05
C ARG A 75 -18.01 3.34 3.21
N THR A 76 -17.67 4.51 3.76
CA THR A 76 -16.99 5.60 3.05
C THR A 76 -15.47 5.65 3.30
N GLN A 77 -14.94 4.82 4.19
CA GLN A 77 -13.53 4.84 4.63
C GLN A 77 -12.86 3.46 4.69
N ASP A 78 -13.53 2.42 4.18
CA ASP A 78 -13.05 1.03 4.16
C ASP A 78 -11.81 0.82 3.27
N TYR A 79 -11.53 1.75 2.35
CA TYR A 79 -10.38 1.69 1.45
C TYR A 79 -9.04 2.11 2.10
N TRP A 80 -9.06 2.76 3.27
CA TRP A 80 -7.85 3.31 3.88
C TRP A 80 -6.76 2.26 4.18
N PRO A 81 -7.09 1.08 4.74
CA PRO A 81 -6.13 -0.01 4.89
C PRO A 81 -5.40 -0.34 3.57
N ARG A 82 -6.13 -0.45 2.45
CA ARG A 82 -5.54 -0.69 1.12
C ARG A 82 -4.64 0.45 0.65
N VAL A 83 -5.02 1.71 0.88
CA VAL A 83 -4.16 2.87 0.57
C VAL A 83 -2.87 2.83 1.38
N TRP A 84 -2.95 2.53 2.68
CA TRP A 84 -1.76 2.48 3.54
C TRP A 84 -0.88 1.29 3.21
N ALA A 85 -1.46 0.15 2.86
CA ALA A 85 -0.75 -1.03 2.40
C ALA A 85 -0.01 -0.76 1.08
N ALA A 86 -0.67 -0.17 0.07
CA ALA A 86 0.00 0.26 -1.16
C ALA A 86 1.16 1.22 -0.87
N ARG A 87 0.97 2.19 0.03
CA ARG A 87 2.06 3.08 0.45
C ARG A 87 3.19 2.33 1.18
N GLY A 88 2.86 1.34 2.00
CA GLY A 88 3.83 0.48 2.67
C GLY A 88 4.79 -0.18 1.67
N LEU A 89 4.26 -0.60 0.52
CA LEU A 89 5.04 -1.19 -0.58
C LEU A 89 6.02 -0.23 -1.27
N LEU A 90 5.93 1.09 -1.02
CA LEU A 90 6.98 2.05 -1.40
C LEU A 90 8.23 1.95 -0.49
N TYR A 91 8.09 1.41 0.71
CA TYR A 91 9.16 1.41 1.72
C TYR A 91 9.65 0.01 2.08
N ALA A 92 8.78 -0.99 2.03
CA ALA A 92 9.13 -2.40 2.22
C ALA A 92 8.61 -3.20 1.02
N TRP A 93 9.49 -3.88 0.29
CA TRP A 93 9.13 -4.53 -0.97
C TRP A 93 9.57 -5.98 -1.08
N ASP A 94 8.70 -6.78 -1.68
CA ASP A 94 8.97 -8.12 -2.17
C ASP A 94 8.38 -8.22 -3.58
N PRO A 95 9.11 -8.72 -4.59
CA PRO A 95 8.61 -8.86 -5.95
C PRO A 95 7.28 -9.65 -6.05
N GLY A 96 7.00 -10.56 -5.11
CA GLY A 96 5.74 -11.28 -5.00
C GLY A 96 4.51 -10.39 -4.76
N ALA A 97 4.68 -9.18 -4.25
CA ALA A 97 3.61 -8.20 -4.09
C ALA A 97 3.13 -7.58 -5.41
N SER A 98 3.83 -7.80 -6.53
CA SER A 98 3.47 -7.24 -7.84
C SER A 98 2.05 -7.61 -8.26
N GLY A 99 1.61 -8.84 -7.99
CA GLY A 99 0.25 -9.28 -8.31
C GLY A 99 -0.83 -8.45 -7.60
N ALA A 100 -0.63 -8.17 -6.31
CA ALA A 100 -1.56 -7.35 -5.52
C ALA A 100 -1.61 -5.90 -6.04
N ILE A 101 -0.48 -5.34 -6.48
CA ILE A 101 -0.45 -4.00 -7.10
C ILE A 101 -1.21 -3.97 -8.43
N LEU A 102 -1.08 -5.00 -9.27
CA LEU A 102 -1.83 -5.07 -10.53
C LEU A 102 -3.35 -5.13 -10.30
N VAL A 103 -3.79 -5.81 -9.23
CA VAL A 103 -5.20 -5.79 -8.80
C VAL A 103 -5.58 -4.40 -8.29
N ALA A 104 -4.75 -3.78 -7.45
CA ALA A 104 -5.01 -2.48 -6.85
C ALA A 104 -5.15 -1.32 -7.86
N LEU A 105 -4.53 -1.43 -9.05
CA LEU A 105 -4.74 -0.48 -10.15
C LEU A 105 -6.19 -0.45 -10.66
N ARG A 106 -6.99 -1.48 -10.37
CA ARG A 106 -8.41 -1.58 -10.74
C ARG A 106 -9.36 -1.39 -9.56
N ASP A 107 -8.85 -0.95 -8.40
CA ASP A 107 -9.64 -0.77 -7.19
C ASP A 107 -10.78 0.25 -7.39
N ARG A 108 -11.93 0.00 -6.76
CA ARG A 108 -13.08 0.93 -6.76
C ARG A 108 -12.73 2.31 -6.22
N ALA A 109 -11.84 2.38 -5.23
CA ALA A 109 -11.39 3.62 -4.62
C ALA A 109 -10.24 4.23 -5.43
N TRP A 110 -10.48 5.41 -5.99
CA TRP A 110 -9.48 6.13 -6.79
C TRP A 110 -8.16 6.38 -6.05
N ARG A 111 -8.19 6.52 -4.72
CA ARG A 111 -6.97 6.69 -3.89
C ARG A 111 -6.08 5.45 -3.90
N VAL A 112 -6.68 4.26 -3.99
CA VAL A 112 -5.92 3.00 -4.11
C VAL A 112 -5.28 2.92 -5.49
N ARG A 113 -6.04 3.22 -6.56
CA ARG A 113 -5.51 3.29 -7.93
C ARG A 113 -4.35 4.28 -8.06
N GLU A 114 -4.51 5.50 -7.55
CA GLU A 114 -3.45 6.52 -7.53
C GLU A 114 -2.19 6.00 -6.82
N MET A 115 -2.34 5.39 -5.64
CA MET A 115 -1.19 4.89 -4.88
C MET A 115 -0.52 3.70 -5.57
N ALA A 116 -1.30 2.78 -6.14
CA ALA A 116 -0.80 1.65 -6.90
C ALA A 116 0.03 2.11 -8.11
N ALA A 117 -0.41 3.12 -8.87
CA ALA A 117 0.36 3.69 -9.97
C ALA A 117 1.71 4.28 -9.50
N LYS A 118 1.74 4.92 -8.33
CA LYS A 118 3.00 5.39 -7.72
C LYS A 118 3.95 4.25 -7.35
N VAL A 119 3.42 3.13 -6.85
CA VAL A 119 4.22 1.93 -6.55
C VAL A 119 4.78 1.34 -7.84
N VAL A 120 3.96 1.20 -8.89
CA VAL A 120 4.41 0.72 -10.20
C VAL A 120 5.58 1.55 -10.71
N ARG A 121 5.44 2.88 -10.69
CA ARG A 121 6.51 3.81 -11.07
C ARG A 121 7.78 3.58 -10.27
N HIS A 122 7.67 3.51 -8.94
CA HIS A 122 8.83 3.38 -8.07
C HIS A 122 9.54 2.03 -8.22
N ARG A 123 8.78 0.95 -8.39
CA ARG A 123 9.28 -0.44 -8.44
C ARG A 123 9.57 -0.95 -9.85
N GLY A 124 9.15 -0.24 -10.90
CA GLY A 124 9.38 -0.63 -12.29
C GLY A 124 8.57 -1.87 -12.70
N ILE A 125 7.29 -1.92 -12.38
CA ILE A 125 6.44 -3.09 -12.67
C ILE A 125 5.93 -3.01 -14.12
N VAL A 126 6.77 -3.41 -15.08
CA VAL A 126 6.49 -3.34 -16.53
C VAL A 126 5.16 -4.00 -16.92
N ARG A 127 4.81 -5.12 -16.27
CA ARG A 127 3.53 -5.83 -16.52
C ARG A 127 2.28 -4.97 -16.28
N ALA A 128 2.40 -3.81 -15.64
CA ALA A 128 1.30 -2.89 -15.38
C ALA A 128 0.95 -1.99 -16.58
N GLU A 129 1.80 -1.90 -17.61
CA GLU A 129 1.63 -0.97 -18.74
C GLU A 129 0.22 -0.97 -19.33
N PRO A 130 -0.38 -2.11 -19.73
CA PRO A 130 -1.72 -2.09 -20.32
C PRO A 130 -2.80 -1.55 -19.37
N ILE A 131 -2.61 -1.76 -18.06
CA ILE A 131 -3.54 -1.27 -17.03
C ILE A 131 -3.35 0.24 -16.85
N LEU A 132 -2.10 0.72 -16.82
CA LEU A 132 -1.80 2.14 -16.72
C LEU A 132 -2.30 2.93 -17.93
N SER A 133 -2.17 2.38 -19.14
CA SER A 133 -2.71 3.00 -20.35
C SER A 133 -4.22 3.23 -20.25
N ALA A 134 -4.97 2.25 -19.73
CA ALA A 134 -6.40 2.40 -19.50
C ALA A 134 -6.72 3.46 -18.42
N LEU A 135 -5.84 3.67 -17.44
CA LEU A 135 -6.01 4.71 -16.41
C LEU A 135 -5.77 6.14 -16.92
N LEU A 136 -5.29 6.32 -18.15
CA LEU A 136 -5.24 7.65 -18.79
C LEU A 136 -6.64 8.23 -19.03
N ASP A 137 -7.67 7.38 -19.08
CA ASP A 137 -9.08 7.79 -19.19
C ASP A 137 -9.83 7.73 -17.85
N ASP A 138 -9.12 7.53 -16.72
CA ASP A 138 -9.75 7.48 -15.39
C ASP A 138 -10.51 8.80 -15.12
N PRO A 139 -11.73 8.79 -14.54
CA PRO A 139 -12.48 10.01 -14.25
C PRO A 139 -11.74 10.95 -13.28
N VAL A 140 -10.82 10.43 -12.46
CA VAL A 140 -10.08 11.21 -11.47
C VAL A 140 -8.73 11.65 -12.03
N GLU A 141 -8.55 12.97 -12.16
CA GLU A 141 -7.33 13.58 -12.68
C GLU A 141 -6.04 13.11 -11.98
N ARG A 142 -6.08 12.96 -10.65
CA ARG A 142 -4.93 12.46 -9.87
C ARG A 142 -4.50 11.05 -10.28
N VAL A 143 -5.45 10.21 -10.69
CA VAL A 143 -5.15 8.86 -11.17
C VAL A 143 -4.51 8.95 -12.56
N ARG A 144 -5.07 9.76 -13.47
CA ARG A 144 -4.49 10.00 -14.81
C ARG A 144 -3.04 10.48 -14.73
N VAL A 145 -2.76 11.50 -13.92
CA VAL A 145 -1.40 12.04 -13.71
C VAL A 145 -0.46 10.99 -13.14
N ALA A 146 -0.92 10.18 -12.18
CA ALA A 146 -0.09 9.12 -11.60
C ALA A 146 0.20 8.00 -12.62
N ALA A 147 -0.75 7.68 -13.49
CA ALA A 147 -0.60 6.68 -14.54
C ALA A 147 0.36 7.15 -15.64
N GLU A 148 0.21 8.39 -16.12
CA GLU A 148 1.12 9.02 -17.09
C GLU A 148 2.55 9.03 -16.57
N ALA A 149 2.76 9.48 -15.32
CA ALA A 149 4.08 9.50 -14.71
C ALA A 149 4.68 8.09 -14.53
N ALA A 150 3.85 7.06 -14.34
CA ALA A 150 4.31 5.68 -14.27
C ALA A 150 4.72 5.15 -15.64
N LEU A 151 3.92 5.38 -16.68
CA LEU A 151 4.24 4.99 -18.07
C LEU A 151 5.54 5.64 -18.55
N ALA A 152 5.71 6.94 -18.31
CA ALA A 152 6.93 7.66 -18.69
C ALA A 152 8.19 7.07 -18.01
N GLU A 153 8.07 6.66 -16.75
CA GLU A 153 9.17 6.01 -16.02
C GLU A 153 9.51 4.64 -16.59
N LEU A 154 8.51 3.82 -16.92
CA LEU A 154 8.71 2.49 -17.50
C LEU A 154 9.39 2.60 -18.86
N ALA A 155 8.91 3.50 -19.73
CA ALA A 155 9.53 3.76 -21.03
C ALA A 155 11.00 4.21 -20.93
N ARG A 156 11.35 5.07 -19.95
CA ARG A 156 12.75 5.46 -19.72
C ARG A 156 13.64 4.28 -19.31
N ARG A 157 13.10 3.34 -18.54
CA ARG A 157 13.84 2.16 -18.07
C ARG A 157 14.08 1.16 -19.20
N ASP A 158 13.09 0.96 -20.05
CA ASP A 158 13.18 0.05 -21.19
C ASP A 158 14.15 0.56 -22.26
N GLY A 159 14.21 1.88 -22.48
CA GLY A 159 15.16 2.49 -23.42
C GLY A 159 16.61 2.60 -22.89
N SER A 160 16.88 2.18 -21.65
CA SER A 160 18.21 2.21 -21.02
C SER A 160 18.87 0.83 -20.92
N ALA A 161 18.25 -0.21 -21.49
CA ALA A 161 18.75 -1.59 -21.56
C ALA A 161 19.27 -1.90 -22.97
#